data_AF-A0A3D2B355-F1
#
_entry.id   AF-A0A3D2B355-F1
#
_cell.length_a   1.000
_cell.length_b   1.000
_cell.length_c   1.000
_cell.angle_alpha   90.00
_cell.angle_beta   90.00
_cell.angle_gamma   90.00
#
_symmetry.space_group_name_H-M   'P 1'
#
loop_
_entity.id
_entity.type
_entity.pdbx_description
1 polymer ?
#
loop_
_entity_poly.entity_id
_entity_poly.type
_entity_poly.pdbx_seq_one_letter_code
_entity_poly.pdbx_strand_id
1 'polypeptide(L)' 'VEARQLWGQLMIASRSLFREVKNTLPDDPALGEFVRLQIAFAHCLRMTLRKQPQAGQLSKYLSAENLRAAMDSSSPANR' A
#
# COMPACT_ATOMS: atom_id res chain seq x y z
N VAL A 1 1.57 -13.77 18.91
CA VAL A 1 1.11 -12.44 19.41
C VAL A 1 1.66 -11.31 18.53
N GLU A 2 2.95 -11.35 18.18
CA GLU A 2 3.66 -10.37 17.36
C GLU A 2 3.00 -10.02 16.02
N ALA A 3 2.52 -11.01 15.24
CA ALA A 3 1.87 -10.74 13.95
C ALA A 3 0.67 -9.77 14.06
N ARG A 4 -0.17 -9.92 15.10
CA ARG A 4 -1.30 -9.01 15.32
C ARG A 4 -0.83 -7.59 15.64
N GLN A 5 0.25 -7.47 16.42
CA GLN A 5 0.86 -6.20 16.77
C GLN A 5 1.44 -5.50 15.54
N LEU A 6 2.16 -6.21 14.68
CA LEU A 6 2.71 -5.67 13.43
C LEU A 6 1.61 -5.15 12.51
N TRP A 7 0.53 -5.92 12.32
CA TRP A 7 -0.63 -5.46 11.54
C TRP A 7 -1.33 -4.26 12.18
N GLY A 8 -1.42 -4.21 13.51
CA GLY A 8 -1.95 -3.06 14.23
C GLY A 8 -1.09 -1.80 14.05
N GLN A 9 0.24 -1.93 14.18
CA GLN A 9 1.20 -0.85 13.96
C GLN A 9 1.14 -0.32 12.54
N LEU A 10 1.02 -1.20 11.53
CA LEU A 10 0.82 -0.81 10.15
C LEU A 10 -0.40 0.09 9.98
N MET A 11 -1.55 -0.29 10.55
CA MET A 11 -2.77 0.52 10.46
C MET A 11 -2.63 1.88 11.15
N ILE A 12 -1.92 1.93 12.28
CA ILE A 12 -1.66 3.18 13.01
C ILE A 12 -0.74 4.10 12.19
N ALA A 13 0.33 3.55 11.64
CA ALA A 13 1.28 4.29 10.81
C ALA A 13 0.60 4.84 9.55
N SER A 14 -0.14 4.00 8.81
CA SER A 14 -0.91 4.39 7.63
C SER A 14 -1.86 5.57 7.89
N ARG A 15 -2.64 5.48 8.98
CA ARG A 15 -3.58 6.55 9.37
C ARG A 15 -2.88 7.84 9.78
N SER A 16 -1.78 7.72 10.52
CA SER A 16 -1.01 8.87 10.96
C SER A 16 -0.37 9.59 9.78
N LEU A 17 0.22 8.83 8.85
CA LEU A 17 0.81 9.37 7.64
C LEU A 17 -0.25 10.04 6.75
N PHE A 18 -1.42 9.43 6.57
CA PHE A 18 -2.50 10.08 5.81
C PHE A 18 -2.97 11.38 6.42
N ARG A 19 -3.11 11.44 7.75
CA ARG A 19 -3.47 12.68 8.46
C ARG A 19 -2.41 13.76 8.27
N GLU A 20 -1.14 13.40 8.36
CA GLU A 20 -0.02 14.33 8.17
C GLU A 20 0.00 14.90 6.75
N VAL A 21 -0.10 14.05 5.72
CA VAL A 21 -0.16 14.49 4.32
C VAL A 21 -1.38 15.40 4.09
N LYS A 22 -2.56 15.01 4.58
CA LYS A 22 -3.78 15.82 4.42
C LYS A 22 -3.70 17.18 5.12
N ASN A 23 -3.06 17.25 6.29
CA ASN A 23 -2.93 18.51 7.03
C ASN A 23 -1.91 19.45 6.39
N THR A 24 -0.82 18.89 5.84
CA THR A 24 0.24 19.67 5.19
C THR A 24 -0.11 20.07 3.76
N LEU A 25 -0.84 19.20 3.04
CA LEU A 25 -1.17 19.32 1.62
C LEU A 25 -2.68 19.10 1.38
N PRO A 26 -3.56 19.98 1.90
CA PRO A 26 -5.00 19.74 1.93
C PRO A 26 -5.68 19.62 0.56
N ASP A 27 -5.15 20.31 -0.46
CA ASP A 27 -5.74 20.39 -1.80
C ASP A 27 -4.89 19.70 -2.88
N ASP A 28 -3.92 18.88 -2.47
CA ASP A 28 -3.07 18.18 -3.42
C ASP A 28 -3.87 17.11 -4.20
N PRO A 29 -3.91 17.18 -5.55
CA PRO A 29 -4.67 16.24 -6.35
C PRO A 29 -4.17 14.79 -6.21
N ALA A 30 -2.95 14.57 -5.74
CA ALA A 30 -2.36 13.25 -5.52
C ALA A 30 -2.83 12.57 -4.22
N LEU A 31 -3.61 13.24 -3.35
CA LEU A 31 -4.13 12.62 -2.12
C LEU A 31 -4.89 11.31 -2.38
N GLY A 32 -5.68 11.27 -3.46
CA GLY A 32 -6.41 10.07 -3.85
C GLY A 32 -5.48 8.92 -4.29
N GLU A 33 -4.40 9.23 -5.01
CA GLU A 33 -3.40 8.25 -5.41
C GLU A 33 -2.62 7.73 -4.21
N PHE A 34 -2.22 8.63 -3.31
CA PHE A 34 -1.53 8.30 -2.07
C PHE A 34 -2.32 7.28 -1.22
N VAL A 35 -3.64 7.46 -1.07
CA VAL A 35 -4.49 6.49 -0.37
C VAL A 35 -4.56 5.15 -1.09
N ARG A 36 -4.66 5.14 -2.43
CA ARG A 36 -4.65 3.91 -3.23
C ARG A 36 -3.33 3.15 -3.07
N LEU A 37 -2.19 3.84 -2.99
CA LEU A 37 -0.88 3.23 -2.72
C LEU A 37 -0.83 2.55 -1.35
N GLN A 38 -1.36 3.19 -0.30
CA GLN A 38 -1.43 2.55 1.02
C GLN A 38 -2.30 1.28 1.02
N ILE A 39 -3.43 1.31 0.30
CA ILE A 39 -4.31 0.14 0.16
C ILE A 39 -3.60 -0.97 -0.64
N ALA A 40 -2.93 -0.61 -1.73
CA ALA A 40 -2.15 -1.53 -2.54
C ALA A 40 -1.04 -2.21 -1.72
N PHE A 41 -0.30 -1.45 -0.91
CA PHE A 41 0.73 -1.97 0.00
C PHE A 41 0.16 -3.02 0.97
N ALA A 42 -0.95 -2.70 1.66
CA ALA A 42 -1.56 -3.62 2.61
C ALA A 42 -2.06 -4.92 1.95
N HIS A 43 -2.66 -4.80 0.76
CA HIS A 43 -3.03 -5.98 -0.04
C HIS A 43 -1.82 -6.79 -0.47
N CYS A 44 -0.79 -6.14 -1.01
CA CYS A 44 0.43 -6.76 -1.47
C CYS A 44 1.09 -7.56 -0.33
N LEU A 45 1.31 -6.92 0.82
CA LEU A 45 1.89 -7.55 2.00
C LEU A 45 1.08 -8.76 2.47
N ARG A 46 -0.25 -8.62 2.59
CA ARG A 46 -1.14 -9.73 2.99
C ARG A 46 -1.02 -10.91 2.03
N MET A 47 -0.94 -10.65 0.73
CA MET A 47 -0.92 -11.67 -0.31
C MET A 47 0.44 -12.35 -0.41
N THR A 48 1.54 -11.60 -0.25
CA THR A 48 2.90 -12.13 -0.15
C THR A 48 3.02 -13.12 1.01
N LEU A 49 2.57 -12.74 2.21
CA LEU A 49 2.62 -13.60 3.39
C LEU A 49 1.75 -14.87 3.26
N ARG A 50 0.72 -14.83 2.40
CA ARG A 50 -0.17 -15.97 2.13
C ARG A 50 0.15 -16.70 0.82
N LYS A 51 1.22 -16.31 0.12
CA LYS A 51 1.61 -16.86 -1.20
C LYS A 51 0.47 -16.81 -2.23
N GLN A 52 -0.24 -15.70 -2.30
CA GLN A 52 -1.36 -15.47 -3.23
C GLN A 52 -0.93 -14.61 -4.43
N PRO A 53 -1.49 -14.83 -5.64
CA PRO A 53 -1.19 -14.01 -6.82
C PRO A 53 -1.62 -12.54 -6.63
N GLN A 54 -0.70 -11.57 -6.70
CA GLN A 54 -1.02 -10.16 -6.37
C GLN A 54 -1.59 -9.35 -7.54
N ALA A 55 -1.14 -9.60 -8.78
CA ALA A 55 -1.33 -8.69 -9.91
C ALA A 55 -2.78 -8.24 -10.15
N GLY A 56 -3.74 -9.17 -10.15
CA GLY A 56 -5.15 -8.86 -10.39
C GLY A 56 -5.84 -8.06 -9.28
N GLN A 57 -5.32 -8.11 -8.05
CA GLN A 57 -5.83 -7.27 -6.97
C GLN A 57 -5.17 -5.89 -6.99
N LEU A 58 -3.87 -5.83 -7.28
CA LEU A 58 -3.12 -4.56 -7.30
C LEU A 58 -3.48 -3.67 -8.50
N SER A 59 -3.87 -4.26 -9.64
CA SER A 59 -4.33 -3.50 -10.81
C SER A 59 -5.56 -2.63 -10.56
N LYS A 60 -6.32 -2.87 -9.48
CA LYS A 60 -7.46 -2.04 -9.07
C LYS A 60 -7.05 -0.73 -8.41
N TYR A 61 -5.80 -0.64 -7.95
CA TYR A 61 -5.28 0.48 -7.17
C TYR A 61 -4.09 1.17 -7.83
N LEU A 62 -3.32 0.44 -8.63
CA LEU A 62 -2.09 0.93 -9.28
C LEU A 62 -2.32 1.24 -10.76
N SER A 63 -1.56 2.22 -11.27
CA SER A 63 -1.37 2.38 -12.71
C SER A 63 -0.68 1.14 -13.30
N ALA A 64 -0.78 0.94 -14.61
CA ALA A 64 -0.10 -0.15 -15.30
C ALA A 64 1.42 -0.10 -15.11
N GLU A 65 2.00 1.09 -15.06
CA GLU A 65 3.43 1.30 -14.82
C GLU A 65 3.85 0.87 -13.42
N ASN A 66 3.15 1.35 -12.39
CA ASN A 66 3.46 1.01 -10.99
C ASN A 66 3.21 -0.48 -10.72
N LEU A 67 2.17 -1.06 -11.34
CA LEU A 67 1.90 -2.49 -11.26
C LEU A 67 3.07 -3.29 -11.83
N ARG A 68 3.56 -2.95 -13.03
CA ARG A 68 4.70 -3.61 -13.65
C ARG A 68 5.94 -3.50 -12.74
N ALA A 69 6.25 -2.29 -12.27
CA ALA A 69 7.39 -2.07 -11.39
C ALA A 69 7.32 -2.92 -10.11
N ALA A 70 6.14 -3.05 -9.50
CA ALA A 70 5.95 -3.89 -8.32
C ALA A 70 6.11 -5.38 -8.62
N MET A 71 5.61 -5.86 -9.77
CA MET A 71 5.72 -7.28 -10.17
C MET A 71 7.14 -7.69 -10.58
N ASP A 72 7.94 -6.76 -11.08
CA ASP A 72 9.35 -7.00 -11.43
C ASP A 72 10.28 -7.02 -10.20
N SER A 73 9.80 -6.58 -9.04
CA SER A 73 10.57 -6.53 -7.79
C SER A 73 10.63 -7.90 -7.11
N SER A 74 11.80 -8.25 -6.55
CA SER A 74 11.94 -9.40 -5.66
C SER A 74 11.16 -9.22 -4.34
N SER A 75 10.81 -7.98 -4.00
CA SER A 75 9.96 -7.62 -2.87
C SER A 75 8.86 -6.66 -3.34
N PRO A 76 7.73 -7.18 -3.86
CA PRO A 76 6.67 -6.37 -4.47
C PRO A 76 5.98 -5.38 -3.53
N ALA A 77 6.01 -5.63 -2.22
CA ALA A 77 5.45 -4.69 -1.23
C ALA A 77 6.42 -3.54 -0.91
N ASN A 78 7.72 -3.70 -1.20
CA ASN A 78 8.76 -2.71 -0.89
C ASN A 78 9.18 -1.89 -2.12
N ARG A 79 8.33 -1.86 -3.16
CA ARG A 79 8.57 -1.16 -4.42
C ARG A 79 7.44 -0.18 -4.69
#